data_AF-A0A4Y8L275-F1
#
_entry.id   AF-A0A4Y8L275-F1
#
_cell.length_a   1.000
_cell.length_b   1.000
_cell.length_c   1.000
_cell.angle_alpha   90.00
_cell.angle_beta   90.00
_cell.angle_gamma   90.00
#
_symmetry.space_group_name_H-M   'P 1'
#
loop_
_entity.id
_entity.type
_entity.pdbx_description
1 polymer ?
#
loop_
_entity_poly.entity_id
_entity_poly.type
_entity_poly.pdbx_seq_one_letter_code
_entity_poly.pdbx_strand_id
1 'polypeptide(L)'
;MLKLKYSNIDGDQIHFYRAKTLNTSKDKKEIEVLLTPEMKQIIDKWGNTDKSSNNYIFPFLTGEETPLQQKRTIQDVTHRINKRLKKNR
;
A
#
# COMPACT_ATOMS: atom_id res chain seq x y z
N MET A 1 1.33 -0.04 -2.96
CA MET A 1 1.01 -0.97 -1.86
C MET A 1 1.35 -0.33 -0.53
N LEU A 2 2.61 -0.18 -0.13
CA LEU A 2 2.95 0.34 1.21
C LEU A 2 2.58 1.81 1.48
N LYS A 3 2.31 2.59 0.43
CA LYS A 3 1.85 3.98 0.55
C LYS A 3 0.32 4.11 0.73
N LEU A 4 -0.43 3.01 0.73
CA LEU A 4 -1.88 3.05 0.97
C LEU A 4 -2.14 3.44 2.42
N LYS A 5 -3.06 4.38 2.61
CA LYS A 5 -3.53 4.87 3.91
C LYS A 5 -4.98 4.47 4.16
N TYR A 6 -5.43 4.53 5.40
CA TYR A 6 -6.85 4.29 5.70
C TYR A 6 -7.77 5.30 5.01
N SER A 7 -7.29 6.52 4.75
CA SER A 7 -8.00 7.53 3.93
C SER A 7 -8.28 7.07 2.49
N ASN A 8 -7.62 6.01 2.01
CA ASN A 8 -7.87 5.46 0.68
C ASN A 8 -9.02 4.44 0.67
N ILE A 9 -9.52 4.04 1.84
CA ILE A 9 -10.67 3.14 1.95
C ILE A 9 -11.93 4.00 2.05
N ASP A 10 -12.84 3.81 1.11
CA ASP A 10 -14.19 4.38 1.14
C ASP A 10 -15.21 3.24 1.15
N GLY A 11 -15.84 3.02 2.31
CA GLY A 11 -16.69 1.87 2.56
C GLY A 11 -16.02 0.53 2.23
N ASP A 12 -16.50 -0.11 1.17
CA ASP A 12 -16.04 -1.41 0.68
C ASP A 12 -15.12 -1.29 -0.54
N GLN A 13 -14.50 -0.14 -0.75
CA GLN A 13 -13.64 0.13 -1.90
C GLN A 13 -12.32 0.79 -1.47
N ILE A 14 -11.27 0.54 -2.24
CA ILE A 14 -10.00 1.25 -2.13
C ILE A 14 -9.78 2.08 -3.39
N HIS A 15 -9.56 3.38 -3.21
CA HIS A 15 -9.29 4.34 -4.28
C HIS A 15 -7.86 4.89 -4.17
N PHE A 16 -7.06 4.70 -5.22
CA PHE A 16 -5.69 5.21 -5.26
C PHE A 16 -5.12 5.37 -6.66
N TYR A 17 -4.16 6.28 -6.81
CA TYR A 17 -3.35 6.38 -8.02
C TYR A 17 -2.05 5.56 -7.91
N ARG A 18 -1.72 4.83 -8.98
CA ARG A 18 -0.49 4.02 -9.01
C ARG A 18 0.76 4.88 -9.15
N ALA A 19 1.56 4.94 -8.09
CA ALA A 19 2.82 5.69 -8.05
C ALA A 19 3.78 5.40 -9.22
N LYS A 20 3.86 4.16 -9.71
CA LYS A 20 4.78 3.75 -10.81
C LYS A 20 4.57 4.55 -12.09
N THR A 21 3.33 4.93 -12.40
CA THR A 21 2.98 5.60 -13.65
C THR A 21 2.40 6.99 -13.44
N LEU A 22 2.35 7.45 -12.19
CA LEU A 22 1.74 8.72 -11.80
C LEU A 22 2.41 9.91 -12.51
N ASN A 23 3.73 9.84 -12.71
CA ASN A 23 4.52 10.94 -13.28
C ASN A 23 4.77 10.80 -14.79
N THR A 24 4.41 9.66 -15.40
CA THR A 24 4.73 9.35 -16.80
C THR A 24 3.51 9.26 -17.71
N SER A 25 2.31 9.09 -17.16
CA SER A 25 1.08 9.05 -17.94
C SER A 25 0.43 10.44 -18.00
N LYS A 26 0.04 10.87 -19.20
CA LYS A 26 -0.75 12.10 -19.41
C LYS A 26 -2.12 11.99 -18.74
N ASP A 27 -2.74 10.81 -18.82
CA ASP A 27 -4.04 10.51 -18.23
C ASP A 27 -3.86 9.68 -16.95
N LYS A 28 -3.92 10.36 -15.80
CA LYS A 28 -3.87 9.71 -14.49
C LYS A 28 -5.20 9.04 -14.21
N LYS A 29 -5.25 7.72 -14.38
CA LYS A 29 -6.43 6.92 -14.00
C LYS A 29 -6.36 6.53 -12.53
N GLU A 30 -7.41 6.85 -11.80
CA GLU A 30 -7.63 6.32 -10.46
C GLU A 30 -7.93 4.83 -10.55
N ILE A 31 -7.34 4.06 -9.64
CA ILE A 31 -7.65 2.64 -9.50
C ILE A 31 -8.63 2.50 -8.36
N GLU A 32 -9.77 1.92 -8.68
CA GLU A 32 -10.82 1.54 -7.74
C GLU A 32 -10.86 0.01 -7.64
N VAL A 33 -10.81 -0.51 -6.42
CA VAL A 33 -10.79 -1.96 -6.15
C VAL A 33 -11.77 -2.27 -5.02
N LEU A 34 -12.63 -3.27 -5.23
CA LEU A 34 -13.49 -3.80 -4.19
C LEU A 34 -12.65 -4.41 -3.05
N LEU A 35 -12.94 -4.02 -1.82
CA LEU A 35 -12.34 -4.55 -0.61
C LEU A 35 -13.06 -5.83 -0.20
N THR A 36 -12.59 -6.97 -0.72
CA THR A 36 -13.20 -8.29 -0.43
C THR A 36 -13.04 -8.68 1.04
N PRO A 37 -13.87 -9.61 1.55
CA PRO A 37 -13.75 -10.09 2.93
C PRO A 37 -12.35 -10.63 3.28
N GLU A 38 -11.70 -11.32 2.34
CA GLU A 38 -10.35 -11.85 2.52
C GLU A 38 -9.32 -10.71 2.64
N MET A 39 -9.49 -9.65 1.86
CA MET A 39 -8.63 -8.46 1.96
C MET A 39 -8.82 -7.77 3.31
N LYS A 40 -10.06 -7.66 3.81
CA LYS A 40 -10.35 -7.13 5.15
C LYS A 40 -9.65 -7.95 6.23
N GLN A 41 -9.74 -9.27 6.16
CA GLN A 41 -9.05 -10.17 7.10
C GLN A 41 -7.52 -10.00 7.06
N ILE A 42 -6.94 -9.83 5.88
CA ILE A 42 -5.50 -9.56 5.73
C ILE A 42 -5.13 -8.22 6.39
N ILE A 43 -5.92 -7.18 6.16
CA ILE A 43 -5.70 -5.85 6.76
C ILE A 43 -5.87 -5.92 8.28
N ASP A 44 -6.89 -6.60 8.80
CA ASP A 44 -7.10 -6.72 10.24
C ASP A 44 -6.00 -7.54 10.92
N LYS A 45 -5.43 -8.53 10.22
CA LYS A 45 -4.35 -9.37 10.76
C LYS A 45 -2.97 -8.70 10.73
N TRP A 46 -2.67 -7.96 9.67
CA TRP A 46 -1.30 -7.47 9.40
C TRP A 46 -1.19 -5.95 9.29
N GLY A 47 -2.31 -5.24 9.35
CA GLY A 47 -2.35 -3.79 9.26
C GLY A 47 -2.04 -3.10 10.58
N ASN A 48 -1.97 -1.78 10.53
CA ASN A 48 -1.81 -0.96 11.73
C ASN A 48 -3.06 -1.04 12.62
N THR A 49 -2.85 -1.09 13.94
CA THR A 49 -3.96 -1.02 14.91
C THR A 49 -4.58 0.38 14.95
N ASP A 50 -3.76 1.42 14.82
CA ASP A 50 -4.25 2.78 14.61
C ASP A 50 -4.80 2.93 13.19
N LYS A 51 -6.12 2.98 13.07
CA LYS A 51 -6.86 3.14 11.82
C LYS A 51 -7.14 4.61 11.48
N SER A 52 -6.40 5.56 12.08
CA SER A 52 -6.52 6.97 11.73
C SER A 52 -6.34 7.17 10.22
N SER A 53 -7.15 8.07 9.65
CA SER A 53 -7.24 8.26 8.19
C SER A 53 -5.86 8.51 7.54
N ASN A 54 -5.00 9.26 8.23
CA ASN A 54 -3.66 9.59 7.74
C ASN A 54 -2.60 8.49 7.94
N ASN A 55 -2.91 7.43 8.68
CA ASN A 55 -1.99 6.32 8.92
C ASN A 55 -1.98 5.34 7.73
N TYR A 56 -0.83 4.68 7.53
CA TYR A 56 -0.68 3.65 6.52
C TYR A 56 -1.43 2.39 6.90
N ILE A 57 -1.99 1.68 5.91
CA ILE A 57 -2.70 0.41 6.15
C ILE A 57 -1.72 -0.63 6.72
N PHE A 58 -0.50 -0.72 6.17
CA PHE A 58 0.51 -1.69 6.62
C PHE A 58 1.67 -1.01 7.36
N PRO A 59 2.21 -1.63 8.42
CA PRO A 59 3.17 -1.03 9.36
C PRO A 59 4.62 -1.07 8.82
N PHE A 60 4.84 -0.56 7.61
CA PHE A 60 6.18 -0.47 7.02
C PHE A 60 6.69 0.96 6.87
N LEU A 61 5.82 1.95 7.00
CA LEU A 61 6.15 3.37 6.95
C LEU A 61 5.48 4.06 8.13
N THR A 62 6.17 5.02 8.74
CA THR A 62 5.63 5.86 9.83
C THR A 62 5.13 7.20 9.30
N GLY A 63 5.65 7.66 8.17
CA GLY A 63 5.37 8.99 7.60
C GLY A 63 6.40 10.04 8.01
N GLU A 64 7.31 9.70 8.91
CA GLU A 64 8.42 10.56 9.35
C GLU A 64 9.67 10.36 8.49
N GLU A 65 9.68 9.34 7.62
CA GLU A 65 10.81 9.06 6.76
C GLU A 65 11.04 10.16 5.72
N THR A 66 12.31 10.49 5.46
CA THR A 66 12.68 11.28 4.29
C THR A 66 12.24 10.57 3.00
N PRO A 67 12.03 11.29 1.88
CA PRO A 67 11.65 10.68 0.61
C PRO A 67 12.59 9.54 0.15
N LEU A 68 13.89 9.65 0.47
CA LEU A 68 14.89 8.63 0.16
C LEU A 68 14.73 7.38 1.03
N GLN A 69 14.54 7.55 2.34
CA GLN A 69 14.29 6.44 3.27
C GLN A 69 13.00 5.72 2.91
N GLN A 70 11.91 6.47 2.66
CA GLN A 70 10.64 5.91 2.22
C GLN A 70 10.81 5.05 0.96
N LYS A 71 11.56 5.56 -0.03
CA LYS A 71 11.85 4.82 -1.28
C LYS A 71 12.62 3.53 -1.00
N ARG A 72 13.66 3.57 -0.17
CA ARG A 72 14.48 2.40 0.19
C ARG A 72 13.64 1.33 0.88
N THR A 73 12.88 1.70 1.91
CA THR A 73 12.00 0.77 2.64
C THR A 73 11.02 0.07 1.70
N ILE A 74 10.39 0.82 0.79
CA ILE A 74 9.47 0.25 -0.20
C ILE A 74 10.18 -0.75 -1.12
N GLN A 75 11.37 -0.41 -1.61
CA GLN A 75 12.15 -1.28 -2.48
C GLN A 75 12.56 -2.57 -1.77
N ASP A 76 13.04 -2.48 -0.53
CA ASP A 76 13.52 -3.62 0.25
C ASP A 76 12.38 -4.62 0.55
N VAL A 77 11.23 -4.11 1.01
CA VAL A 77 10.05 -4.94 1.28
C VAL A 77 9.56 -5.61 -0.01
N THR A 78 9.48 -4.85 -1.11
CA THR A 78 9.07 -5.39 -2.41
C THR A 78 10.03 -6.49 -2.88
N HIS A 79 11.34 -6.28 -2.73
CA HIS A 79 12.35 -7.27 -3.08
C HIS A 79 12.20 -8.56 -2.27
N ARG A 80 12.02 -8.45 -0.95
CA ARG A 80 11.83 -9.60 -0.05
C ARG A 80 10.57 -10.39 -0.39
N ILE A 81 9.47 -9.72 -0.67
CA ILE A 81 8.21 -10.36 -1.11
C ILE A 81 8.44 -11.12 -2.42
N ASN A 82 8.99 -10.46 -3.44
CA ASN A 82 9.25 -11.08 -4.73
C ASN A 82 10.19 -12.28 -4.63
N LYS A 83 11.22 -12.20 -3.79
CA LYS A 83 12.15 -13.31 -3.53
C LYS A 83 11.44 -14.52 -2.93
N ARG A 84 10.54 -14.30 -1.96
CA ARG A 84 9.74 -15.37 -1.35
C ARG A 84 8.73 -15.98 -2.32
N LEU A 85 8.04 -15.15 -3.10
CA LEU A 85 7.09 -15.63 -4.12
C LEU A 85 7.76 -16.46 -5.21
N LYS A 86 8.99 -16.10 -5.62
CA LYS A 86 9.78 -16.89 -6.58
C LYS A 86 10.24 -18.22 -6.01
N LYS A 87 10.57 -18.29 -4.71
CA LYS A 87 11.02 -19.51 -4.05
C LYS A 87 9.88 -20.52 -3.82
N ASN A 88 8.65 -20.03 -3.74
CA ASN A 88 7.44 -20.84 -3.53
C ASN A 88 6.73 -21.21 -4.86
N ARG A 89 7.39 -21.02 -6.00
CA ARG A 89 6.98 -21.52 -7.33
C ARG A 89 7.87 -22.69 -7.71
#